data_AF-A0A6A5UN81-F1
#
_entry.id   AF-A0A6A5UN81-F1
#
_cell.length_a   1.000
_cell.length_b   1.000
_cell.length_c   1.000
_cell.angle_alpha   90.00
_cell.angle_beta   90.00
_cell.angle_gamma   90.00
#
_symmetry.space_group_name_H-M   'P 1'
#
loop_
_entity.id
_entity.type
_entity.pdbx_description
1 polymer ?
#
loop_
_entity_poly.entity_id
_entity_poly.type
_entity_poly.pdbx_seq_one_letter_code
_entity_poly.pdbx_strand_id
1 'polypeptide(L)'
;MPPEIIFVWQYLHTNVDGLSGAASVIAVIDISAKVASLCFQYSVAVKHAKGDIERLQQKVNNINNVLEKLQQLLHKQDRSQLSTIRTLLDPLQRCSRELEELEATLKAKLELSRGRKAMQRFGIRALKWPLTSKEVEKTVRNLQEYENTFSLALQVDQTQKLDLTKLPIAAGASFNAHTEEHNARCLPNTRTALLKTVAEWATNKDSKSIFWLCGMAGTGKSTIARTAAQKFAEAGELGASFFFKRGEGERGNASRFVSTIAADLVAREPGMLPGGQQTSSAAPALVVVIDALDECESEEDIRGILQLLTRTKDMRPVSLRVLVTSRPELHIRLGFKQMPNGTYQDLVLHEHELSAIRQARMLSPDWPTADQIQALVDLAVPLFIFAATVCRYISTKGGHPEGCLNKVLQYQKSTFSQLDRTYLPILEQLLTEQEEDEKEARLQAFRKVKEVACRLDALHSVLSVPDSEHVPVRLLHLSFRDFLVGRQRQGKSPFWVDEKDTHKQLASYCLELMSNQSGLRKNICSLSGPGVLRSEVDKGVITSNLSPELQYACRYWVSHLKQAMSLVGEISRCIHLLDNLQTLIAPSAGTVLSFLLDAKRFVLRFQSVVADAPLQLLYACVRARDEFSTAKF
;
A
#
# COMPACT_ATOMS: atom_id res chain seq x y z
N MET A 1 4.22 -69.56 19.90
CA MET A 1 3.61 -68.45 20.67
C MET A 1 2.28 -68.08 20.03
N PRO A 2 1.27 -67.67 20.79
CA PRO A 2 -0.04 -67.31 20.25
C PRO A 2 0.07 -66.07 19.33
N PRO A 3 -0.77 -65.96 18.28
CA PRO A 3 -0.80 -64.82 17.35
C PRO A 3 -1.08 -63.47 18.04
N GLU A 4 -1.62 -63.49 19.26
CA GLU A 4 -1.84 -62.32 20.12
C GLU A 4 -0.54 -61.71 20.66
N ILE A 5 0.53 -62.51 20.85
CA ILE A 5 1.84 -62.00 21.30
C ILE A 5 2.61 -61.33 20.16
N ILE A 6 2.43 -61.81 18.92
CA ILE A 6 3.03 -61.19 17.72
C ILE A 6 2.36 -59.84 17.43
N PHE A 7 1.04 -59.74 17.65
CA PHE A 7 0.33 -58.47 17.52
C PHE A 7 0.76 -57.44 18.58
N VAL A 8 1.00 -57.86 19.84
CA VAL A 8 1.54 -56.97 20.89
C VAL A 8 3.00 -56.58 20.59
N TRP A 9 3.82 -57.47 20.06
CA TRP A 9 5.20 -57.13 19.65
C TRP A 9 5.24 -56.20 18.43
N GLN A 10 4.32 -56.35 17.47
CA GLN A 10 4.24 -55.53 16.26
C GLN A 10 3.53 -54.18 16.50
N TYR A 11 2.62 -54.12 17.48
CA TYR A 11 1.98 -52.89 17.98
C TYR A 11 2.91 -52.08 18.91
N LEU A 12 3.84 -52.75 19.62
CA LEU A 12 4.92 -52.10 20.34
C LEU A 12 6.04 -51.63 19.40
N HIS A 13 6.36 -52.36 18.32
CA HIS A 13 7.38 -51.96 17.34
C HIS A 13 7.00 -50.76 16.46
N THR A 14 5.71 -50.48 16.29
CA THR A 14 5.21 -49.32 15.52
C THR A 14 5.00 -48.06 16.37
N ASN A 15 5.10 -48.16 17.70
CA ASN A 15 5.02 -47.04 18.67
C ASN A 15 6.36 -46.69 19.34
N VAL A 16 7.49 -47.24 18.86
CA VAL A 16 8.82 -47.10 19.50
C VAL A 16 9.37 -45.66 19.43
N ASP A 17 8.99 -44.87 18.43
CA ASP A 17 9.63 -43.59 18.17
C ASP A 17 9.23 -42.48 19.17
N GLY A 18 7.97 -42.49 19.65
CA GLY A 18 7.51 -41.55 20.69
C GLY A 18 7.98 -41.92 22.09
N LEU A 19 8.10 -43.22 22.39
CA LEU A 19 8.62 -43.70 23.67
C LEU A 19 10.13 -43.46 23.80
N SER A 20 10.91 -43.61 22.71
CA SER A 20 12.36 -43.39 22.70
C SER A 20 12.73 -41.95 23.07
N GLY A 21 11.99 -40.97 22.55
CA GLY A 21 12.20 -39.56 22.85
C GLY A 21 11.82 -39.17 24.28
N ALA A 22 10.66 -39.61 24.76
CA ALA A 22 10.24 -39.36 26.15
C ALA A 22 11.19 -40.04 27.16
N ALA A 23 11.64 -41.26 26.87
CA ALA A 23 12.64 -41.96 27.68
C ALA A 23 13.99 -41.22 27.70
N SER A 24 14.42 -40.65 26.56
CA SER A 24 15.65 -39.86 26.47
C SER A 24 15.57 -38.58 27.31
N VAL A 25 14.44 -37.87 27.29
CA VAL A 25 14.23 -36.66 28.11
C VAL A 25 14.27 -37.00 29.61
N ILE A 26 13.59 -38.07 30.02
CA ILE A 26 13.57 -38.53 31.42
C ILE A 26 14.98 -38.93 31.88
N ALA A 27 15.73 -39.64 31.03
CA ALA A 27 17.11 -40.03 31.34
C ALA A 27 18.01 -38.82 31.59
N VAL A 28 17.90 -37.78 30.74
CA VAL A 28 18.68 -36.55 30.93
C VAL A 28 18.27 -35.84 32.22
N ILE A 29 16.97 -35.71 32.53
CA ILE A 29 16.48 -35.07 33.77
C ILE A 29 17.04 -35.77 35.02
N ASP A 30 17.01 -37.11 35.05
CA ASP A 30 17.49 -37.90 36.19
C ASP A 30 19.00 -37.71 36.40
N ILE A 31 19.81 -37.74 35.32
CA ILE A 31 21.25 -37.53 35.44
C ILE A 31 21.61 -36.10 35.83
N SER A 32 20.94 -35.08 35.31
CA SER A 32 21.18 -33.69 35.73
C SER A 32 20.79 -33.44 37.18
N ALA A 33 19.72 -34.07 37.70
CA ALA A 33 19.39 -34.00 39.12
C ALA A 33 20.50 -34.61 40.00
N LYS A 34 21.09 -35.74 39.59
CA LYS A 34 22.24 -36.36 40.28
C LYS A 34 23.47 -35.46 40.26
N VAL A 35 23.82 -34.90 39.11
CA VAL A 35 24.95 -33.97 38.96
C VAL A 35 24.73 -32.72 39.81
N ALA A 36 23.54 -32.13 39.82
CA ALA A 36 23.21 -30.95 40.63
C ALA A 36 23.38 -31.24 42.13
N SER A 37 22.94 -32.42 42.59
CA SER A 37 23.13 -32.88 43.97
C SER A 37 24.62 -33.04 44.33
N LEU A 38 25.43 -33.63 43.43
CA LEU A 38 26.88 -33.74 43.62
C LEU A 38 27.55 -32.37 43.68
N CYS A 39 27.18 -31.44 42.78
CA CYS A 39 27.68 -30.07 42.80
C CYS A 39 27.34 -29.38 44.13
N PHE A 40 26.12 -29.57 44.66
CA PHE A 40 25.74 -29.03 45.96
C PHE A 40 26.58 -29.61 47.11
N GLN A 41 26.88 -30.91 47.11
CA GLN A 41 27.76 -31.51 48.12
C GLN A 41 29.17 -30.91 48.08
N TYR A 42 29.70 -30.67 46.87
CA TYR A 42 30.99 -30.00 46.69
C TYR A 42 30.97 -28.53 47.08
N SER A 43 29.87 -27.79 46.85
CA SER A 43 29.77 -26.37 47.18
C SER A 43 29.83 -26.12 48.70
N VAL A 44 29.29 -27.06 49.49
CA VAL A 44 29.38 -27.05 50.96
C VAL A 44 30.78 -27.42 51.43
N ALA A 45 31.44 -28.36 50.76
CA ALA A 45 32.71 -28.95 51.22
C ALA A 45 33.98 -28.22 50.71
N VAL A 46 33.91 -27.43 49.63
CA VAL A 46 35.08 -26.86 48.95
C VAL A 46 34.97 -25.35 48.73
N LYS A 47 35.66 -24.56 49.57
CA LYS A 47 35.62 -23.09 49.50
C LYS A 47 36.36 -22.48 48.30
N HIS A 48 37.48 -23.07 47.87
CA HIS A 48 38.35 -22.48 46.84
C HIS A 48 37.85 -22.64 45.39
N ALA A 49 36.82 -23.44 45.15
CA ALA A 49 36.23 -23.67 43.82
C ALA A 49 34.76 -23.25 43.75
N LYS A 50 34.28 -22.46 44.73
CA LYS A 50 32.85 -22.13 44.89
C LYS A 50 32.22 -21.54 43.62
N GLY A 51 32.90 -20.60 42.95
CA GLY A 51 32.38 -19.98 41.72
C GLY A 51 32.26 -20.96 40.55
N ASP A 52 33.22 -21.88 40.39
CA ASP A 52 33.17 -22.91 39.35
C ASP A 52 32.03 -23.92 39.61
N ILE A 53 31.82 -24.27 40.88
CA ILE A 53 30.72 -25.16 41.31
C ILE A 53 29.36 -24.50 41.07
N GLU A 54 29.20 -23.23 41.45
CA GLU A 54 27.95 -22.47 41.26
C GLU A 54 27.60 -22.30 39.78
N ARG A 55 28.58 -21.98 38.93
CA ARG A 55 28.39 -21.87 37.47
C ARG A 55 27.91 -23.18 36.86
N LEU A 56 28.53 -24.30 37.23
CA LEU A 56 28.16 -25.62 36.75
C LEU A 56 26.76 -26.01 37.25
N GLN A 57 26.49 -25.81 38.55
CA GLN A 57 25.20 -26.09 39.15
C GLN A 57 24.06 -25.28 38.49
N GLN A 58 24.29 -24.00 38.22
CA GLN A 58 23.33 -23.14 37.53
C GLN A 58 22.99 -23.68 36.14
N LYS A 59 23.99 -24.09 35.36
CA LYS A 59 23.77 -24.61 33.99
C LYS A 59 23.02 -25.93 33.97
N VAL A 60 23.35 -26.84 34.88
CA VAL A 60 22.66 -28.12 35.03
C VAL A 60 21.20 -27.91 35.44
N ASN A 61 20.94 -26.97 36.36
CA ASN A 61 19.57 -26.61 36.77
C ASN A 61 18.76 -25.96 35.63
N ASN A 62 19.39 -25.11 34.81
CA ASN A 62 18.72 -24.52 33.65
C ASN A 62 18.28 -25.59 32.65
N ILE A 63 19.16 -26.55 32.33
CA ILE A 63 18.81 -27.67 31.46
C ILE A 63 17.66 -28.49 32.04
N ASN A 64 17.70 -28.82 33.33
CA ASN A 64 16.60 -29.50 34.03
C ASN A 64 15.27 -28.77 33.84
N ASN A 65 15.22 -27.45 34.11
CA ASN A 65 14.01 -26.65 33.97
C ASN A 65 13.46 -26.64 32.53
N VAL A 66 14.35 -26.61 31.54
CA VAL A 66 13.97 -26.64 30.12
C VAL A 66 13.43 -28.01 29.72
N LEU A 67 14.07 -29.09 30.17
CA LEU A 67 13.64 -30.46 29.88
C LEU A 67 12.36 -30.86 30.61
N GLU A 68 12.12 -30.39 31.83
CA GLU A 68 10.84 -30.57 32.54
C GLU A 68 9.67 -29.94 31.77
N LYS A 69 9.87 -28.73 31.21
CA LYS A 69 8.87 -28.10 30.33
C LYS A 69 8.61 -28.93 29.08
N LEU A 70 9.68 -29.51 28.51
CA LEU A 70 9.58 -30.38 27.33
C LEU A 70 8.86 -31.70 27.66
N GLN A 71 9.09 -32.26 28.85
CA GLN A 71 8.38 -33.44 29.36
C GLN A 71 6.88 -33.16 29.61
N GLN A 72 6.53 -31.99 30.14
CA GLN A 72 5.13 -31.58 30.32
C GLN A 72 4.37 -31.44 28.99
N LEU A 73 5.05 -31.01 27.92
CA LEU A 73 4.47 -30.95 26.58
C LEU A 73 4.26 -32.36 26.02
N LEU A 74 5.27 -33.22 26.16
CA LEU A 74 5.24 -34.64 25.76
C LEU A 74 4.05 -35.44 26.32
N HIS A 75 3.63 -35.15 27.56
CA HIS A 75 2.46 -35.79 28.16
C HIS A 75 1.12 -35.38 27.50
N LYS A 76 1.08 -34.30 26.73
CA LYS A 76 -0.09 -33.83 25.98
C LYS A 76 0.01 -34.35 24.53
N GLN A 77 -0.41 -35.61 24.32
CA GLN A 77 -0.32 -36.34 23.05
C GLN A 77 -0.70 -35.50 21.81
N ASP A 78 0.29 -34.97 21.09
CA ASP A 78 0.12 -34.36 19.78
C ASP A 78 1.16 -34.90 18.78
N ARG A 79 0.75 -35.18 17.54
CA ARG A 79 1.57 -35.83 16.51
C ARG A 79 2.71 -34.95 16.01
N SER A 80 2.57 -33.62 16.07
CA SER A 80 3.61 -32.68 15.62
C SER A 80 4.81 -32.64 16.57
N GLN A 81 4.58 -32.80 17.88
CA GLN A 81 5.62 -32.83 18.92
C GLN A 81 6.63 -33.97 18.70
N LEU A 82 6.16 -35.10 18.16
CA LEU A 82 7.01 -36.25 17.81
C LEU A 82 8.11 -35.91 16.79
N SER A 83 7.86 -34.93 15.90
CA SER A 83 8.86 -34.48 14.92
C SER A 83 9.95 -33.61 15.57
N THR A 84 9.58 -32.68 16.45
CA THR A 84 10.51 -31.85 17.23
C THR A 84 11.40 -32.73 18.11
N ILE A 85 10.83 -33.71 18.78
CA ILE A 85 11.57 -34.70 19.60
C ILE A 85 12.54 -35.52 18.76
N ARG A 86 12.17 -35.88 17.53
CA ARG A 86 13.07 -36.59 16.60
C ARG A 86 14.33 -35.78 16.28
N THR A 87 14.20 -34.46 16.11
CA THR A 87 15.36 -33.59 15.91
C THR A 87 16.21 -33.39 17.17
N LEU A 88 15.61 -33.60 18.35
CA LEU A 88 16.28 -33.45 19.64
C LEU A 88 16.95 -34.72 20.17
N LEU A 89 16.66 -35.89 19.60
CA LEU A 89 17.22 -37.18 20.04
C LEU A 89 18.76 -37.17 20.10
N ASP A 90 19.42 -36.69 19.06
CA ASP A 90 20.88 -36.59 18.99
C ASP A 90 21.45 -35.60 20.03
N PRO A 91 20.96 -34.35 20.13
CA PRO A 91 21.34 -33.42 21.20
C PRO A 91 21.10 -33.97 22.61
N LEU A 92 19.97 -34.63 22.86
CA LEU A 92 19.63 -35.23 24.16
C LEU A 92 20.62 -36.34 24.53
N GLN A 93 20.95 -37.23 23.59
CA GLN A 93 21.92 -38.29 23.82
C GLN A 93 23.34 -37.78 24.07
N ARG A 94 23.74 -36.68 23.42
CA ARG A 94 25.05 -36.04 23.67
C ARG A 94 25.08 -35.37 25.04
N CYS A 95 24.00 -34.67 25.41
CA CYS A 95 23.84 -34.07 26.72
C CYS A 95 23.86 -35.13 27.84
N SER A 96 23.17 -36.27 27.64
CA SER A 96 23.18 -37.39 28.60
C SER A 96 24.60 -37.89 28.85
N ARG A 97 25.35 -38.18 27.78
CA ARG A 97 26.73 -38.68 27.88
C ARG A 97 27.66 -37.71 28.61
N GLU A 98 27.56 -36.41 28.31
CA GLU A 98 28.36 -35.38 28.98
C GLU A 98 28.04 -35.28 30.48
N LEU A 99 26.75 -35.39 30.85
CA LEU A 99 26.32 -35.39 32.25
C LEU A 99 26.69 -36.70 32.99
N GLU A 100 26.67 -37.84 32.30
CA GLU A 100 27.12 -39.14 32.84
C GLU A 100 28.63 -39.13 33.12
N GLU A 101 29.44 -38.61 32.19
CA GLU A 101 30.89 -38.45 32.37
C GLU A 101 31.20 -37.51 33.55
N LEU A 102 30.43 -36.42 33.65
CA LEU A 102 30.53 -35.48 34.77
C LEU A 102 30.12 -36.13 36.11
N GLU A 103 29.00 -36.87 36.15
CA GLU A 103 28.58 -37.61 37.36
C GLU A 103 29.68 -38.58 37.78
N ALA A 104 30.20 -39.38 36.85
CA ALA A 104 31.24 -40.36 37.11
C ALA A 104 32.51 -39.70 37.69
N THR A 105 32.92 -38.56 37.13
CA THR A 105 34.09 -37.80 37.59
C THR A 105 33.90 -37.24 39.01
N LEU A 106 32.73 -36.65 39.28
CA LEU A 106 32.39 -36.11 40.59
C LEU A 106 32.29 -37.23 41.64
N LYS A 107 31.65 -38.35 41.29
CA LYS A 107 31.40 -39.50 42.18
C LYS A 107 32.66 -40.30 42.49
N ALA A 108 33.54 -40.54 41.51
CA ALA A 108 34.78 -41.28 41.71
C ALA A 108 35.68 -40.62 42.77
N LYS A 109 35.79 -39.28 42.78
CA LYS A 109 36.58 -38.56 43.79
C LYS A 109 35.90 -38.49 45.16
N LEU A 110 34.57 -38.48 45.21
CA LEU A 110 33.81 -38.62 46.45
C LEU A 110 34.01 -40.01 47.07
N GLU A 111 33.95 -41.08 46.29
CA GLU A 111 34.12 -42.45 46.80
C GLU A 111 35.58 -42.79 47.14
N LEU A 112 36.57 -42.26 46.39
CA LEU A 112 37.99 -42.32 46.77
C LEU A 112 38.27 -41.62 48.12
N SER A 113 37.45 -40.64 48.49
CA SER A 113 37.53 -39.97 49.80
C SER A 113 36.82 -40.76 50.92
N ARG A 114 35.80 -41.57 50.59
CA ARG A 114 35.09 -42.45 51.54
C ARG A 114 35.83 -43.76 51.80
N GLY A 115 36.37 -44.43 50.78
CA GLY A 115 37.12 -45.68 50.90
C GLY A 115 38.45 -45.54 51.67
N ARG A 116 38.98 -44.32 51.77
CA ARG A 116 40.18 -44.00 52.59
C ARG A 116 39.87 -43.67 54.05
N LYS A 117 38.61 -43.71 54.49
CA LYS A 117 38.23 -43.58 55.92
C LYS A 117 38.74 -44.72 56.80
N ALA A 118 39.21 -45.84 56.22
CA ALA A 118 39.84 -46.92 56.96
C ALA A 118 41.28 -46.61 57.43
N MET A 119 41.87 -45.46 57.06
CA MET A 119 43.16 -45.00 57.61
C MET A 119 43.16 -43.53 58.05
N GLN A 120 43.50 -43.36 59.33
CA GLN A 120 44.00 -42.19 60.07
C GLN A 120 43.04 -41.33 60.92
N ARG A 121 43.19 -41.56 62.24
CA ARG A 121 43.13 -40.59 63.33
C ARG A 121 44.07 -39.39 63.05
N PHE A 122 43.61 -38.19 63.36
CA PHE A 122 44.27 -36.87 63.25
C PHE A 122 44.28 -36.17 61.87
N GLY A 123 43.59 -35.04 61.80
CA GLY A 123 43.83 -33.98 60.81
C GLY A 123 42.85 -33.93 59.64
N ILE A 124 42.04 -32.86 59.60
CA ILE A 124 41.08 -32.51 58.55
C ILE A 124 41.72 -32.64 57.16
N ARG A 125 41.24 -33.56 56.32
CA ARG A 125 41.50 -33.54 54.87
C ARG A 125 40.24 -33.06 54.15
N ALA A 126 40.29 -31.82 53.70
CA ALA A 126 39.24 -31.18 52.91
C ALA A 126 39.05 -31.92 51.57
N LEU A 127 37.79 -32.13 51.18
CA LEU A 127 37.45 -32.59 49.84
C LEU A 127 38.11 -31.66 48.81
N LYS A 128 38.79 -32.23 47.82
CA LYS A 128 39.40 -31.45 46.73
C LYS A 128 38.50 -31.50 45.51
N TRP A 129 38.20 -30.33 44.94
CA TRP A 129 37.46 -30.21 43.69
C TRP A 129 38.16 -31.03 42.58
N PRO A 130 37.43 -31.89 41.84
CA PRO A 130 38.05 -32.83 40.92
C PRO A 130 38.39 -32.23 39.55
N LEU A 131 37.76 -31.12 39.17
CA LEU A 131 37.89 -30.50 37.85
C LEU A 131 38.83 -29.29 37.89
N THR A 132 39.52 -29.04 36.78
CA THR A 132 40.22 -27.78 36.50
C THR A 132 39.24 -26.72 36.00
N SER A 133 39.59 -25.44 36.14
CA SER A 133 38.74 -24.34 35.64
C SER A 133 38.50 -24.44 34.12
N LYS A 134 39.49 -24.93 33.35
CA LYS A 134 39.34 -25.16 31.90
C LYS A 134 38.33 -26.25 31.56
N GLU A 135 38.29 -27.33 32.34
CA GLU A 135 37.29 -28.39 32.19
C GLU A 135 35.89 -27.86 32.54
N VAL A 136 35.77 -27.09 33.63
CA VAL A 136 34.51 -26.45 34.03
C VAL A 136 34.00 -25.50 32.93
N GLU A 137 34.86 -24.66 32.36
CA GLU A 137 34.49 -23.77 31.26
C GLU A 137 34.03 -24.52 30.01
N LYS A 138 34.70 -25.62 29.66
CA LYS A 138 34.29 -26.47 28.53
C LYS A 138 32.91 -27.05 28.77
N THR A 139 32.68 -27.64 29.94
CA THR A 139 31.38 -28.22 30.30
C THR A 139 30.28 -27.16 30.32
N VAL A 140 30.54 -25.99 30.92
CA VAL A 140 29.58 -24.87 30.95
C VAL A 140 29.21 -24.40 29.53
N ARG A 141 30.17 -24.31 28.61
CA ARG A 141 29.90 -23.97 27.20
C ARG A 141 29.03 -25.02 26.52
N ASN A 142 29.36 -26.30 26.66
CA ASN A 142 28.60 -27.39 26.07
C ASN A 142 27.15 -27.43 26.60
N LEU A 143 26.98 -27.30 27.92
CA LEU A 143 25.65 -27.22 28.55
C LEU A 143 24.84 -26.00 28.06
N GLN A 144 25.49 -24.85 27.83
CA GLN A 144 24.82 -23.68 27.25
C GLN A 144 24.31 -23.94 25.83
N GLU A 145 25.08 -24.64 25.00
CA GLU A 145 24.66 -24.99 23.64
C GLU A 145 23.45 -25.94 23.63
N TYR A 146 23.45 -26.92 24.55
CA TYR A 146 22.29 -27.80 24.74
C TYR A 146 21.06 -27.03 25.26
N GLU A 147 21.22 -26.16 26.26
CA GLU A 147 20.17 -25.28 26.79
C GLU A 147 19.52 -24.45 25.66
N ASN A 148 20.33 -23.83 24.80
CA ASN A 148 19.85 -23.04 23.67
C ASN A 148 19.08 -23.90 22.67
N THR A 149 19.62 -25.08 22.33
CA THR A 149 18.99 -26.01 21.38
C THR A 149 17.62 -26.49 21.87
N PHE A 150 17.51 -26.88 23.14
CA PHE A 150 16.25 -27.30 23.73
C PHE A 150 15.24 -26.15 23.85
N SER A 151 15.71 -24.93 24.15
CA SER A 151 14.87 -23.73 24.23
C SER A 151 14.30 -23.32 22.85
N LEU A 152 15.12 -23.36 21.79
CA LEU A 152 14.68 -23.13 20.41
C LEU A 152 13.59 -24.11 19.99
N ALA A 153 13.74 -25.39 20.32
CA ALA A 153 12.73 -26.41 20.03
C ALA A 153 11.41 -26.16 20.78
N LEU A 154 11.47 -25.71 22.04
CA LEU A 154 10.28 -25.29 22.80
C LEU A 154 9.56 -24.10 22.15
N GLN A 155 10.29 -23.15 21.58
CA GLN A 155 9.70 -21.99 20.88
C GLN A 155 9.01 -22.40 19.56
N VAL A 156 9.57 -23.37 18.84
CA VAL A 156 8.95 -23.94 17.62
C VAL A 156 7.62 -24.63 17.96
N ASP A 157 7.53 -25.37 19.07
CA ASP A 157 6.27 -26.02 19.47
C ASP A 157 5.24 -25.02 20.03
N GLN A 158 5.67 -23.97 20.74
CA GLN A 158 4.77 -22.90 21.19
C GLN A 158 4.18 -22.08 20.04
N THR A 159 4.90 -21.94 18.93
CA THR A 159 4.43 -21.20 17.74
C THR A 159 3.45 -22.01 16.87
N GLN A 160 3.44 -23.34 16.94
CA GLN A 160 2.42 -24.17 16.26
C GLN A 160 1.00 -24.00 16.84
N LYS A 161 0.86 -23.39 18.02
CA LYS A 161 -0.43 -23.08 18.65
C LYS A 161 -0.99 -21.71 18.24
N LEU A 162 -0.27 -20.92 17.44
CA LEU A 162 -0.83 -19.73 16.84
C LEU A 162 -1.81 -20.15 15.75
N ASP A 163 -3.10 -19.89 15.99
CA ASP A 163 -4.10 -19.90 14.95
C ASP A 163 -3.79 -18.74 13.99
N LEU A 164 -3.10 -19.05 12.89
CA LEU A 164 -2.70 -18.07 11.87
C LEU A 164 -3.91 -17.36 11.26
N THR A 165 -5.12 -17.95 11.36
CA THR A 165 -6.38 -17.33 10.91
C THR A 165 -6.91 -16.25 11.85
N LYS A 166 -6.38 -16.16 13.08
CA LYS A 166 -6.73 -15.15 14.10
C LYS A 166 -5.64 -14.11 14.31
N LEU A 167 -4.68 -14.04 13.40
CA LEU A 167 -3.64 -13.01 13.48
C LEU A 167 -4.28 -11.62 13.38
N PRO A 168 -3.88 -10.66 14.24
CA PRO A 168 -4.33 -9.29 14.12
C PRO A 168 -3.78 -8.69 12.82
N ILE A 169 -4.67 -8.15 11.99
CA ILE A 169 -4.34 -7.55 10.69
C ILE A 169 -4.49 -6.03 10.73
N ALA A 170 -3.74 -5.32 9.89
CA ALA A 170 -3.91 -3.89 9.70
C ALA A 170 -5.18 -3.61 8.89
N ALA A 171 -6.20 -3.04 9.55
CA ALA A 171 -7.42 -2.65 8.86
C ALA A 171 -7.12 -1.59 7.79
N GLY A 172 -7.64 -1.78 6.57
CA GLY A 172 -7.46 -0.83 5.47
C GLY A 172 -6.14 -0.97 4.69
N ALA A 173 -5.25 -1.89 5.07
CA ALA A 173 -3.95 -2.07 4.39
C ALA A 173 -4.06 -2.87 3.08
N SER A 174 -5.06 -3.73 2.92
CA SER A 174 -5.24 -4.51 1.68
C SER A 174 -5.80 -3.65 0.54
N PHE A 175 -5.45 -3.97 -0.70
CA PHE A 175 -5.86 -3.23 -1.90
C PHE A 175 -7.38 -3.15 -2.10
N ASN A 176 -8.12 -4.14 -1.56
CA ASN A 176 -9.56 -4.28 -1.69
C ASN A 176 -10.33 -3.80 -0.45
N ALA A 177 -9.66 -3.13 0.49
CA ALA A 177 -10.36 -2.50 1.60
C ALA A 177 -11.33 -1.42 1.08
N HIS A 178 -12.49 -1.27 1.73
CA HIS A 178 -13.50 -0.28 1.36
C HIS A 178 -12.92 1.15 1.30
N THR A 179 -11.97 1.48 2.19
CA THR A 179 -11.26 2.77 2.19
C THR A 179 -10.42 3.01 0.94
N GLU A 180 -10.05 1.96 0.21
CA GLU A 180 -9.24 2.01 -1.01
C GLU A 180 -10.10 1.99 -2.29
N GLU A 181 -11.42 1.76 -2.20
CA GLU A 181 -12.32 1.62 -3.36
C GLU A 181 -12.38 2.89 -4.22
N HIS A 182 -12.28 4.06 -3.60
CA HIS A 182 -12.29 5.36 -4.29
C HIS A 182 -10.91 5.81 -4.77
N ASN A 183 -9.83 5.08 -4.45
CA ASN A 183 -8.50 5.46 -4.86
C ASN A 183 -8.28 5.16 -6.34
N ALA A 184 -7.66 6.12 -7.04
CA ALA A 184 -7.47 6.04 -8.47
C ALA A 184 -6.60 4.83 -8.86
N ARG A 185 -7.04 4.16 -9.92
CA ARG A 185 -6.30 3.13 -10.67
C ARG A 185 -5.79 3.74 -11.98
N CYS A 186 -4.93 3.01 -12.69
CA CYS A 186 -4.47 3.46 -14.00
C CYS A 186 -5.68 3.69 -14.90
N LEU A 187 -5.70 4.82 -15.61
CA LEU A 187 -6.75 5.07 -16.59
C LEU A 187 -6.71 3.96 -17.66
N PRO A 188 -7.85 3.56 -18.23
CA PRO A 188 -7.89 2.59 -19.32
C PRO A 188 -6.86 2.93 -20.41
N ASN A 189 -6.17 1.92 -20.93
CA ASN A 189 -5.13 2.05 -21.96
C ASN A 189 -3.90 2.90 -21.59
N THR A 190 -3.73 3.28 -20.32
CA THR A 190 -2.49 3.93 -19.84
C THR A 190 -1.58 2.91 -19.14
N ARG A 191 -0.25 3.17 -19.15
CA ARG A 191 0.76 2.31 -18.49
C ARG A 191 0.74 0.84 -18.93
N THR A 192 0.17 0.54 -20.09
CA THR A 192 -0.07 -0.82 -20.58
C THR A 192 1.23 -1.61 -20.74
N ALA A 193 2.26 -1.00 -21.35
CA ALA A 193 3.57 -1.63 -21.51
C ALA A 193 4.20 -2.01 -20.15
N LEU A 194 4.19 -1.09 -19.19
CA LEU A 194 4.73 -1.35 -17.85
C LEU A 194 3.95 -2.43 -17.10
N LEU A 195 2.61 -2.36 -17.12
CA LEU A 195 1.77 -3.38 -16.49
C LEU A 195 1.98 -4.75 -17.13
N LYS A 196 2.26 -4.79 -18.45
CA LYS A 196 2.62 -6.02 -19.15
C LYS A 196 3.97 -6.56 -18.66
N THR A 197 4.99 -5.71 -18.54
CA THR A 197 6.30 -6.10 -17.98
C THR A 197 6.18 -6.67 -16.56
N VAL A 198 5.33 -6.06 -15.71
CA VAL A 198 5.08 -6.57 -14.36
C VAL A 198 4.37 -7.93 -14.38
N ALA A 199 3.38 -8.13 -15.27
CA ALA A 199 2.71 -9.41 -15.42
C ALA A 199 3.63 -10.52 -15.98
N GLU A 200 4.46 -10.20 -16.97
CA GLU A 200 5.46 -11.12 -17.53
C GLU A 200 6.51 -11.51 -16.48
N TRP A 201 6.95 -10.57 -15.64
CA TRP A 201 7.84 -10.85 -14.52
C TRP A 201 7.22 -11.81 -13.49
N ALA A 202 5.95 -11.60 -13.13
CA ALA A 202 5.28 -12.39 -12.11
C ALA A 202 5.15 -13.88 -12.51
N THR A 203 4.91 -14.14 -13.80
CA THR A 203 4.68 -15.48 -14.34
C THR A 203 5.97 -16.21 -14.76
N ASN A 204 7.03 -15.48 -15.10
CA ASN A 204 8.30 -16.08 -15.54
C ASN A 204 9.08 -16.66 -14.35
N LYS A 205 9.35 -17.98 -14.36
CA LYS A 205 10.08 -18.70 -13.29
C LYS A 205 11.53 -18.25 -13.11
N ASP A 206 12.20 -17.84 -14.18
CA ASP A 206 13.61 -17.43 -14.17
C ASP A 206 13.81 -15.95 -13.74
N SER A 207 12.70 -15.22 -13.59
CA SER A 207 12.74 -13.84 -13.10
C SER A 207 13.21 -13.75 -11.65
N LYS A 208 13.63 -12.54 -11.25
CA LYS A 208 14.02 -12.22 -9.88
C LYS A 208 12.81 -12.30 -8.94
N SER A 209 12.99 -12.69 -7.68
CA SER A 209 11.85 -12.90 -6.75
C SER A 209 11.17 -11.58 -6.35
N ILE A 210 11.89 -10.46 -6.44
CA ILE A 210 11.37 -9.14 -6.10
C ILE A 210 11.45 -8.21 -7.31
N PHE A 211 10.35 -7.50 -7.58
CA PHE A 211 10.30 -6.38 -8.51
C PHE A 211 10.16 -5.09 -7.71
N TRP A 212 11.18 -4.22 -7.76
CA TRP A 212 11.15 -2.93 -7.10
C TRP A 212 10.84 -1.82 -8.09
N LEU A 213 9.60 -1.34 -8.05
CA LEU A 213 9.15 -0.20 -8.84
C LEU A 213 9.39 1.10 -8.06
N CYS A 214 10.50 1.78 -8.36
CA CYS A 214 10.85 3.01 -7.69
C CYS A 214 10.62 4.24 -8.58
N GLY A 215 10.50 5.40 -7.96
CA GLY A 215 10.27 6.63 -8.72
C GLY A 215 9.91 7.79 -7.83
N MET A 216 9.99 8.99 -8.40
CA MET A 216 9.65 10.22 -7.73
C MET A 216 8.20 10.23 -7.26
N ALA A 217 7.88 11.06 -6.28
CA ALA A 217 6.50 11.26 -5.88
C ALA A 217 5.63 11.66 -7.09
N GLY A 218 4.33 11.32 -7.06
CA GLY A 218 3.35 11.63 -8.12
C GLY A 218 3.59 11.02 -9.51
N THR A 219 4.63 10.22 -9.72
CA THR A 219 4.83 9.41 -10.95
C THR A 219 3.77 8.30 -11.15
N GLY A 220 2.92 8.05 -10.15
CA GLY A 220 1.83 7.09 -10.22
C GLY A 220 2.14 5.68 -9.70
N LYS A 221 3.21 5.51 -8.90
CA LYS A 221 3.58 4.22 -8.26
C LYS A 221 2.40 3.49 -7.61
N SER A 222 1.70 4.16 -6.67
CA SER A 222 0.54 3.58 -5.97
C SER A 222 -0.63 3.26 -6.88
N THR A 223 -0.83 4.08 -7.91
CA THR A 223 -1.84 3.83 -8.95
C THR A 223 -1.50 2.56 -9.75
N ILE A 224 -0.22 2.33 -10.05
CA ILE A 224 0.28 1.12 -10.72
C ILE A 224 0.16 -0.09 -9.80
N ALA A 225 0.57 0.02 -8.52
CA ALA A 225 0.47 -1.04 -7.53
C ALA A 225 -0.98 -1.51 -7.33
N ARG A 226 -1.94 -0.57 -7.17
CA ARG A 226 -3.37 -0.89 -7.09
C ARG A 226 -3.88 -1.61 -8.35
N THR A 227 -3.47 -1.13 -9.52
CA THR A 227 -3.90 -1.74 -10.80
C THR A 227 -3.32 -3.14 -10.95
N ALA A 228 -2.05 -3.35 -10.58
CA ALA A 228 -1.40 -4.65 -10.60
C ALA A 228 -2.06 -5.61 -9.60
N ALA A 229 -2.28 -5.18 -8.35
CA ALA A 229 -2.95 -5.98 -7.33
C ALA A 229 -4.35 -6.43 -7.78
N GLN A 230 -5.14 -5.52 -8.36
CA GLN A 230 -6.45 -5.89 -8.92
C GLN A 230 -6.32 -6.95 -10.02
N LYS A 231 -5.41 -6.77 -10.98
CA LYS A 231 -5.21 -7.74 -12.07
C LYS A 231 -4.78 -9.11 -11.55
N PHE A 232 -3.87 -9.15 -10.57
CA PHE A 232 -3.44 -10.40 -9.96
C PHE A 232 -4.57 -11.05 -9.14
N ALA A 233 -5.44 -10.26 -8.49
CA ALA A 233 -6.61 -10.79 -7.79
C ALA A 233 -7.63 -11.40 -8.76
N GLU A 234 -7.92 -10.71 -9.88
CA GLU A 234 -8.80 -11.20 -10.96
C GLU A 234 -8.26 -12.47 -11.62
N ALA A 235 -6.93 -12.58 -11.75
CA ALA A 235 -6.26 -13.79 -12.24
C ALA A 235 -6.15 -14.91 -11.19
N GLY A 236 -6.53 -14.65 -9.93
CA GLY A 236 -6.38 -15.59 -8.82
C GLY A 236 -4.93 -15.81 -8.36
N GLU A 237 -3.99 -14.96 -8.77
CA GLU A 237 -2.56 -15.04 -8.49
C GLU A 237 -2.14 -14.19 -7.27
N LEU A 238 -2.97 -13.24 -6.84
CA LEU A 238 -2.66 -12.41 -5.68
C LEU A 238 -2.73 -13.23 -4.39
N GLY A 239 -1.61 -13.31 -3.68
CA GLY A 239 -1.50 -13.95 -2.37
C GLY A 239 -1.79 -13.00 -1.21
N ALA A 240 -1.25 -11.78 -1.26
CA ALA A 240 -1.45 -10.77 -0.21
C ALA A 240 -1.17 -9.36 -0.74
N SER A 241 -1.66 -8.35 -0.02
CA SER A 241 -1.29 -6.96 -0.32
C SER A 241 -1.24 -6.05 0.89
N PHE A 242 -0.32 -5.10 0.90
CA PHE A 242 -0.16 -4.12 1.98
C PHE A 242 0.19 -2.74 1.43
N PHE A 243 -0.69 -1.77 1.67
CA PHE A 243 -0.59 -0.39 1.22
C PHE A 243 -0.29 0.53 2.41
N PHE A 244 0.99 0.86 2.57
CA PHE A 244 1.45 1.78 3.60
C PHE A 244 0.81 3.15 3.41
N LYS A 245 0.52 3.80 4.54
CA LYS A 245 0.01 5.17 4.56
C LYS A 245 0.47 5.90 5.80
N ARG A 246 1.32 6.90 5.62
CA ARG A 246 1.96 7.62 6.72
C ARG A 246 0.91 8.35 7.57
N GLY A 247 1.01 8.26 8.89
CA GLY A 247 0.07 8.89 9.82
C GLY A 247 -1.28 8.18 9.96
N GLU A 248 -1.50 7.03 9.31
CA GLU A 248 -2.75 6.26 9.40
C GLU A 248 -2.59 5.01 10.28
N GLY A 249 -2.13 5.21 11.52
CA GLY A 249 -2.06 4.16 12.54
C GLY A 249 -1.24 2.93 12.10
N GLU A 250 -1.87 1.75 12.10
CA GLU A 250 -1.25 0.47 11.73
C GLU A 250 -0.81 0.39 10.25
N ARG A 251 -1.23 1.33 9.39
CA ARG A 251 -0.75 1.46 8.01
C ARG A 251 0.52 2.30 7.90
N GLY A 252 0.84 3.09 8.93
CA GLY A 252 2.05 3.92 8.99
C GLY A 252 3.25 3.20 9.62
N ASN A 253 3.04 2.08 10.32
CA ASN A 253 4.10 1.31 10.97
C ASN A 253 4.03 -0.18 10.63
N ALA A 254 5.12 -0.92 10.82
CA ALA A 254 5.18 -2.33 10.40
C ALA A 254 4.66 -3.33 11.44
N SER A 255 4.05 -2.88 12.54
CA SER A 255 3.66 -3.75 13.66
C SER A 255 2.69 -4.87 13.27
N ARG A 256 1.87 -4.64 12.23
CA ARG A 256 0.91 -5.60 11.67
C ARG A 256 1.25 -6.06 10.26
N PHE A 257 2.39 -5.63 9.71
CA PHE A 257 2.77 -5.95 8.34
C PHE A 257 2.87 -7.47 8.14
N VAL A 258 3.69 -8.14 8.95
CA VAL A 258 3.92 -9.60 8.83
C VAL A 258 2.64 -10.38 9.10
N SER A 259 1.87 -9.98 10.13
CA SER A 259 0.64 -10.69 10.51
C SER A 259 -0.46 -10.55 9.44
N THR A 260 -0.56 -9.40 8.77
CA THR A 260 -1.49 -9.18 7.66
C THR A 260 -1.11 -10.04 6.46
N ILE A 261 0.16 -10.00 6.03
CA ILE A 261 0.62 -10.81 4.89
C ILE A 261 0.45 -12.31 5.18
N ALA A 262 0.76 -12.76 6.39
CA ALA A 262 0.60 -14.15 6.78
C ALA A 262 -0.87 -14.59 6.77
N ALA A 263 -1.78 -13.78 7.30
CA ALA A 263 -3.21 -14.08 7.30
C ALA A 263 -3.77 -14.18 5.87
N ASP A 264 -3.42 -13.25 4.98
CA ASP A 264 -3.83 -13.24 3.58
C ASP A 264 -3.32 -14.49 2.83
N LEU A 265 -2.03 -14.82 3.00
CA LEU A 265 -1.43 -16.01 2.36
C LEU A 265 -2.09 -17.31 2.84
N VAL A 266 -2.35 -17.45 4.14
CA VAL A 266 -3.02 -18.64 4.70
C VAL A 266 -4.47 -18.74 4.24
N ALA A 267 -5.18 -17.61 4.14
CA ALA A 267 -6.53 -17.59 3.60
C ALA A 267 -6.56 -18.01 2.13
N ARG A 268 -5.53 -17.63 1.35
CA ARG A 268 -5.42 -17.96 -0.07
C ARG A 268 -4.97 -19.41 -0.32
N GLU A 269 -4.00 -19.90 0.44
CA GLU A 269 -3.46 -21.26 0.35
C GLU A 269 -3.40 -21.91 1.74
N PRO A 270 -4.49 -22.51 2.22
CA PRO A 270 -4.54 -23.19 3.52
C PRO A 270 -3.52 -24.32 3.66
N GLY A 271 -3.02 -24.87 2.53
CA GLY A 271 -1.93 -25.84 2.48
C GLY A 271 -0.59 -25.32 3.00
N MET A 272 -0.45 -24.02 3.26
CA MET A 272 0.70 -23.43 3.98
C MET A 272 0.70 -23.72 5.48
N LEU A 273 -0.43 -24.17 6.06
CA LEU A 273 -0.50 -24.55 7.46
C LEU A 273 0.31 -25.83 7.73
N PRO A 274 0.97 -25.95 8.90
CA PRO A 274 1.63 -27.19 9.30
C PRO A 274 0.63 -28.35 9.31
N GLY A 275 0.80 -29.33 8.40
CA GLY A 275 -0.07 -30.51 8.29
C GLY A 275 -1.05 -30.52 7.10
N GLY A 276 -1.06 -29.50 6.24
CA GLY A 276 -1.86 -29.51 5.01
C GLY A 276 -1.40 -30.57 4.00
N GLN A 277 -2.31 -31.45 3.56
CA GLN A 277 -2.03 -32.38 2.47
C GLN A 277 -1.99 -31.62 1.14
N GLN A 278 -0.86 -31.66 0.44
CA GLN A 278 -0.76 -31.15 -0.93
C GLN A 278 -1.52 -32.08 -1.88
N THR A 279 -2.49 -31.52 -2.62
CA THR A 279 -3.24 -32.24 -3.66
C THR A 279 -2.71 -31.95 -5.08
N SER A 280 -1.73 -31.05 -5.22
CA SER A 280 -1.17 -30.58 -6.50
C SER A 280 0.33 -30.88 -6.61
N SER A 281 0.79 -31.32 -7.79
CA SER A 281 2.21 -31.60 -8.09
C SER A 281 3.04 -30.35 -8.41
N ALA A 282 2.42 -29.18 -8.53
CA ALA A 282 3.09 -27.90 -8.80
C ALA A 282 2.76 -26.88 -7.71
N ALA A 283 3.82 -26.29 -7.13
CA ALA A 283 3.73 -25.17 -6.20
C ALA A 283 2.96 -23.99 -6.83
N PRO A 284 1.90 -23.46 -6.20
CA PRO A 284 1.25 -22.25 -6.69
C PRO A 284 2.23 -21.08 -6.65
N ALA A 285 2.22 -20.25 -7.71
CA ALA A 285 2.96 -19.00 -7.75
C ALA A 285 2.02 -17.89 -7.25
N LEU A 286 2.35 -17.29 -6.11
CA LEU A 286 1.55 -16.19 -5.54
C LEU A 286 2.32 -14.88 -5.59
N VAL A 287 1.59 -13.79 -5.83
CA VAL A 287 2.15 -12.43 -5.86
C VAL A 287 1.76 -11.69 -4.58
N VAL A 288 2.74 -11.05 -3.95
CA VAL A 288 2.56 -10.10 -2.84
C VAL A 288 2.81 -8.70 -3.35
N VAL A 289 1.88 -7.77 -3.11
CA VAL A 289 2.01 -6.36 -3.50
C VAL A 289 2.21 -5.49 -2.27
N ILE A 290 3.34 -4.81 -2.18
CA ILE A 290 3.69 -3.86 -1.12
C ILE A 290 3.78 -2.47 -1.74
N ASP A 291 2.83 -1.59 -1.41
CA ASP A 291 2.81 -0.22 -1.92
C ASP A 291 3.37 0.78 -0.91
N ALA A 292 4.08 1.77 -1.45
CA ALA A 292 4.56 2.95 -0.74
C ALA A 292 5.41 2.61 0.50
N LEU A 293 6.40 1.72 0.38
CA LEU A 293 7.26 1.31 1.50
C LEU A 293 7.93 2.51 2.21
N ASP A 294 8.19 3.60 1.49
CA ASP A 294 8.71 4.87 2.03
C ASP A 294 7.73 5.67 2.90
N GLU A 295 6.46 5.24 2.98
CA GLU A 295 5.47 5.80 3.90
C GLU A 295 5.47 5.10 5.27
N CYS A 296 6.27 4.05 5.44
CA CYS A 296 6.54 3.47 6.75
C CYS A 296 7.37 4.44 7.61
N GLU A 297 6.91 4.73 8.82
CA GLU A 297 7.46 5.77 9.68
C GLU A 297 8.83 5.42 10.29
N SER A 298 9.15 4.13 10.40
CA SER A 298 10.37 3.63 11.01
C SER A 298 11.34 3.09 9.96
N GLU A 299 12.51 3.71 9.83
CA GLU A 299 13.58 3.20 8.95
C GLU A 299 14.09 1.82 9.39
N GLU A 300 14.01 1.50 10.69
CA GLU A 300 14.38 0.18 11.22
C GLU A 300 13.38 -0.88 10.77
N ASP A 301 12.09 -0.55 10.76
CA ASP A 301 11.02 -1.43 10.26
C ASP A 301 11.21 -1.70 8.77
N ILE A 302 11.49 -0.66 7.97
CA ILE A 302 11.78 -0.80 6.54
C ILE A 302 12.97 -1.75 6.33
N ARG A 303 14.05 -1.60 7.11
CA ARG A 303 15.20 -2.49 7.04
C ARG A 303 14.82 -3.93 7.38
N GLY A 304 14.02 -4.13 8.43
CA GLY A 304 13.49 -5.44 8.82
C GLY A 304 12.65 -6.07 7.72
N ILE A 305 11.75 -5.31 7.10
CA ILE A 305 10.93 -5.76 5.96
C ILE A 305 11.83 -6.19 4.80
N LEU A 306 12.78 -5.37 4.37
CA LEU A 306 13.68 -5.72 3.27
C LEU A 306 14.49 -6.99 3.56
N GLN A 307 14.97 -7.16 4.80
CA GLN A 307 15.65 -8.39 5.21
C GLN A 307 14.73 -9.62 5.15
N LEU A 308 13.46 -9.50 5.55
CA LEU A 308 12.47 -10.57 5.42
C LEU A 308 12.20 -10.92 3.96
N LEU A 309 12.09 -9.92 3.09
CA LEU A 309 11.84 -10.14 1.66
C LEU A 309 12.94 -10.97 0.99
N THR A 310 14.19 -10.91 1.45
CA THR A 310 15.28 -11.75 0.90
C THR A 310 15.06 -13.24 1.08
N ARG A 311 14.25 -13.64 2.08
CA ARG A 311 13.97 -15.05 2.42
C ARG A 311 12.76 -15.62 1.68
N THR A 312 12.00 -14.79 0.97
CA THR A 312 10.76 -15.21 0.28
C THR A 312 11.01 -16.22 -0.83
N LYS A 313 12.18 -16.17 -1.48
CA LYS A 313 12.60 -17.12 -2.52
C LYS A 313 12.79 -18.55 -2.01
N ASP A 314 13.06 -18.71 -0.72
CA ASP A 314 13.38 -19.98 -0.08
C ASP A 314 12.15 -20.62 0.59
N MET A 315 11.00 -19.93 0.57
CA MET A 315 9.76 -20.47 1.10
C MET A 315 9.27 -21.61 0.19
N ARG A 316 9.11 -22.79 0.78
CA ARG A 316 8.41 -23.93 0.18
C ARG A 316 7.23 -24.28 1.10
N PRO A 317 6.06 -24.65 0.55
CA PRO A 317 5.83 -25.14 -0.81
C PRO A 317 5.37 -24.11 -1.85
N VAL A 318 5.29 -22.81 -1.52
CA VAL A 318 4.74 -21.78 -2.41
C VAL A 318 5.86 -20.93 -3.01
N SER A 319 5.79 -20.63 -4.31
CA SER A 319 6.72 -19.66 -4.91
C SER A 319 6.16 -18.25 -4.76
N LEU A 320 6.81 -17.41 -3.96
CA LEU A 320 6.38 -16.03 -3.74
C LEU A 320 7.13 -15.06 -4.66
N ARG A 321 6.36 -14.21 -5.35
CA ARG A 321 6.83 -13.04 -6.11
C ARG A 321 6.41 -11.79 -5.36
N VAL A 322 7.31 -10.82 -5.19
CA VAL A 322 7.01 -9.60 -4.43
C VAL A 322 7.18 -8.34 -5.29
N LEU A 323 6.09 -7.63 -5.53
CA LEU A 323 6.12 -6.29 -6.13
C LEU A 323 6.19 -5.26 -5.00
N VAL A 324 7.24 -4.45 -4.99
CA VAL A 324 7.43 -3.38 -4.01
C VAL A 324 7.44 -2.04 -4.74
N THR A 325 6.69 -1.05 -4.25
CA THR A 325 6.84 0.33 -4.71
C THR A 325 7.41 1.22 -3.62
N SER A 326 8.28 2.16 -3.99
CA SER A 326 8.75 3.19 -3.07
C SER A 326 9.37 4.40 -3.76
N ARG A 327 9.60 5.48 -3.01
CA ARG A 327 10.61 6.50 -3.36
C ARG A 327 12.02 5.92 -3.22
N PRO A 328 13.01 6.39 -4.02
CA PRO A 328 14.39 5.92 -3.94
C PRO A 328 15.13 6.60 -2.78
N GLU A 329 14.57 6.55 -1.57
CA GLU A 329 15.22 7.10 -0.36
C GLU A 329 16.49 6.32 -0.03
N LEU A 330 17.47 6.97 0.60
CA LEU A 330 18.81 6.41 0.78
C LEU A 330 18.79 5.06 1.51
N HIS A 331 18.04 4.96 2.61
CA HIS A 331 17.97 3.73 3.40
C HIS A 331 17.32 2.57 2.62
N ILE A 332 16.31 2.84 1.77
CA ILE A 332 15.67 1.83 0.91
C ILE A 332 16.64 1.36 -0.18
N ARG A 333 17.31 2.31 -0.86
CA ARG A 333 18.31 2.01 -1.90
C ARG A 333 19.45 1.14 -1.35
N LEU A 334 19.95 1.49 -0.17
CA LEU A 334 21.01 0.71 0.49
C LEU A 334 20.49 -0.68 0.88
N GLY A 335 19.26 -0.79 1.40
CA GLY A 335 18.66 -2.07 1.75
C GLY A 335 18.52 -3.03 0.56
N PHE A 336 18.07 -2.55 -0.60
CA PHE A 336 18.05 -3.35 -1.82
C PHE A 336 19.46 -3.70 -2.32
N LYS A 337 20.40 -2.75 -2.34
CA LYS A 337 21.79 -3.00 -2.76
C LYS A 337 22.52 -4.03 -1.90
N GLN A 338 22.14 -4.17 -0.63
CA GLN A 338 22.71 -5.17 0.29
C GLN A 338 22.14 -6.58 0.07
N MET A 339 21.08 -6.73 -0.72
CA MET A 339 20.52 -8.05 -1.02
C MET A 339 21.47 -8.89 -1.88
N PRO A 340 21.46 -10.23 -1.74
CA PRO A 340 22.27 -11.10 -2.58
C PRO A 340 22.02 -10.87 -4.07
N ASN A 341 23.07 -10.93 -4.88
CA ASN A 341 22.99 -10.71 -6.33
C ASN A 341 21.91 -11.60 -6.96
N GLY A 342 21.04 -10.97 -7.74
CA GLY A 342 19.97 -11.66 -8.43
C GLY A 342 18.75 -12.00 -7.56
N THR A 343 18.55 -11.32 -6.42
CA THR A 343 17.31 -11.43 -5.62
C THR A 343 16.20 -10.50 -6.16
N TYR A 344 16.56 -9.29 -6.56
CA TYR A 344 15.60 -8.29 -7.04
C TYR A 344 15.98 -7.77 -8.44
N GLN A 345 15.00 -7.18 -9.12
CA GLN A 345 15.17 -6.29 -10.26
C GLN A 345 14.46 -4.98 -9.94
N ASP A 346 15.02 -3.85 -10.37
CA ASP A 346 14.43 -2.52 -10.19
C ASP A 346 14.02 -1.88 -11.50
N LEU A 347 13.01 -1.02 -11.43
CA LEU A 347 12.58 -0.16 -12.52
C LEU A 347 12.30 1.23 -11.97
N VAL A 348 13.05 2.21 -12.47
CA VAL A 348 12.88 3.62 -12.14
C VAL A 348 11.84 4.24 -13.08
N LEU A 349 10.67 4.62 -12.58
CA LEU A 349 9.52 5.03 -13.40
C LEU A 349 9.82 6.17 -14.38
N HIS A 350 10.44 7.24 -13.90
CA HIS A 350 10.70 8.43 -14.71
C HIS A 350 11.78 8.17 -15.78
N GLU A 351 12.81 7.36 -15.47
CA GLU A 351 13.78 6.91 -16.47
C GLU A 351 13.14 5.97 -17.50
N HIS A 352 12.24 5.09 -17.07
CA HIS A 352 11.49 4.22 -17.99
C HIS A 352 10.58 5.03 -18.93
N GLU A 353 9.92 6.08 -18.42
CA GLU A 353 9.14 6.99 -19.26
C GLU A 353 10.01 7.74 -20.28
N LEU A 354 11.12 8.32 -19.83
CA LEU A 354 12.04 9.07 -20.69
C LEU A 354 12.72 8.16 -21.72
N SER A 355 13.08 6.93 -21.35
CA SER A 355 13.63 5.95 -22.27
C SER A 355 12.60 5.44 -23.28
N ALA A 356 11.34 5.25 -22.88
CA ALA A 356 10.26 4.95 -23.82
C ALA A 356 10.05 6.08 -24.82
N ILE A 357 10.12 7.35 -24.37
CA ILE A 357 10.08 8.53 -25.26
C ILE A 357 11.29 8.53 -26.19
N ARG A 358 12.51 8.29 -25.68
CA ARG A 358 13.75 8.21 -26.46
C ARG A 358 13.64 7.18 -27.58
N GLN A 359 13.18 5.96 -27.27
CA GLN A 359 12.99 4.90 -28.25
C GLN A 359 11.90 5.24 -29.27
N ALA A 360 10.72 5.67 -28.80
CA ALA A 360 9.59 6.00 -29.68
C ALA A 360 9.85 7.20 -30.60
N ARG A 361 10.76 8.10 -30.22
CA ARG A 361 11.12 9.32 -30.98
C ARG A 361 12.51 9.26 -31.61
N MET A 362 13.19 8.11 -31.55
CA MET A 362 14.52 7.89 -32.13
C MET A 362 15.55 8.95 -31.72
N LEU A 363 15.52 9.36 -30.43
CA LEU A 363 16.44 10.37 -29.89
C LEU A 363 17.81 9.76 -29.57
N SER A 364 18.80 10.64 -29.35
CA SER A 364 20.17 10.22 -28.98
C SER A 364 20.18 9.26 -27.78
N PRO A 365 21.04 8.21 -27.78
CA PRO A 365 21.23 7.32 -26.63
C PRO A 365 21.60 8.08 -25.35
N ASP A 366 22.31 9.20 -25.46
CA ASP A 366 22.76 10.01 -24.31
C ASP A 366 21.69 10.99 -23.80
N TRP A 367 20.52 11.03 -24.44
CA TRP A 367 19.40 11.86 -24.03
C TRP A 367 18.44 11.11 -23.10
N PRO A 368 17.94 11.73 -22.01
CA PRO A 368 18.46 12.95 -21.38
C PRO A 368 19.79 12.67 -20.67
N THR A 369 20.63 13.69 -20.52
CA THR A 369 21.88 13.55 -19.77
C THR A 369 21.60 13.35 -18.28
N ALA A 370 22.55 12.76 -17.54
CA ALA A 370 22.41 12.55 -16.09
C ALA A 370 22.15 13.87 -15.33
N ASP A 371 22.77 14.97 -15.76
CA ASP A 371 22.54 16.30 -15.18
C ASP A 371 21.13 16.83 -15.43
N GLN A 372 20.58 16.58 -16.63
CA GLN A 372 19.18 16.94 -16.94
C GLN A 372 18.20 16.12 -16.10
N ILE A 373 18.48 14.83 -15.88
CA ILE A 373 17.67 13.99 -14.99
C ILE A 373 17.73 14.52 -13.57
N GLN A 374 18.93 14.85 -13.06
CA GLN A 374 19.07 15.40 -11.71
C GLN A 374 18.37 16.75 -11.56
N ALA A 375 18.43 17.64 -12.56
CA ALA A 375 17.70 18.90 -12.54
C ALA A 375 16.18 18.69 -12.50
N LEU A 376 15.63 17.73 -13.26
CA LEU A 376 14.22 17.36 -13.17
C LEU A 376 13.87 16.79 -11.79
N VAL A 377 14.79 16.03 -11.18
CA VAL A 377 14.63 15.49 -9.83
C VAL A 377 14.50 16.61 -8.80
N ASP A 378 15.38 17.60 -8.87
CA ASP A 378 15.36 18.74 -7.96
C ASP A 378 14.10 19.60 -8.13
N LEU A 379 13.61 19.73 -9.36
CA LEU A 379 12.38 20.48 -9.67
C LEU A 379 11.10 19.83 -9.15
N ALA A 380 11.06 18.49 -9.07
CA ALA A 380 9.86 17.78 -8.61
C ALA A 380 9.68 17.78 -7.09
N VAL A 381 10.65 18.28 -6.32
CA VAL A 381 10.57 18.34 -4.85
C VAL A 381 10.19 19.75 -4.40
N PRO A 382 9.15 19.98 -3.59
CA PRO A 382 8.17 19.00 -3.07
C PRO A 382 6.95 18.68 -3.96
N LEU A 383 6.77 19.28 -5.14
CA LEU A 383 5.54 19.09 -5.93
C LEU A 383 5.54 17.77 -6.72
N PHE A 384 4.96 16.76 -6.07
CA PHE A 384 4.85 15.38 -6.55
C PHE A 384 4.30 15.24 -7.99
N ILE A 385 3.38 16.10 -8.42
CA ILE A 385 2.79 16.00 -9.78
C ILE A 385 3.75 16.42 -10.90
N PHE A 386 4.86 17.09 -10.59
CA PHE A 386 5.74 17.68 -11.58
C PHE A 386 6.30 16.63 -12.55
N ALA A 387 6.85 15.53 -12.04
CA ALA A 387 7.48 14.50 -12.86
C ALA A 387 6.51 13.91 -13.89
N ALA A 388 5.30 13.54 -13.47
CA ALA A 388 4.28 13.01 -14.38
C ALA A 388 3.81 14.06 -15.41
N THR A 389 3.65 15.32 -14.97
CA THR A 389 3.22 16.42 -15.84
C THR A 389 4.27 16.69 -16.93
N VAL A 390 5.55 16.74 -16.55
CA VAL A 390 6.67 16.98 -17.46
C VAL A 390 6.88 15.80 -18.40
N CYS A 391 6.82 14.54 -17.93
CA CYS A 391 6.94 13.38 -18.80
C CYS A 391 5.82 13.36 -19.87
N ARG A 392 4.58 13.70 -19.49
CA ARG A 392 3.48 13.87 -20.45
C ARG A 392 3.78 14.99 -21.45
N TYR A 393 4.20 16.16 -20.96
CA TYR A 393 4.55 17.30 -21.81
C TYR A 393 5.68 16.99 -22.80
N ILE A 394 6.73 16.29 -22.39
CA ILE A 394 7.83 15.88 -23.28
C ILE A 394 7.34 14.82 -24.29
N SER A 395 6.37 13.99 -23.91
CA SER A 395 5.80 12.95 -24.78
C SER A 395 4.77 13.44 -25.82
N THR A 396 4.37 14.73 -25.76
CA THR A 396 3.33 15.33 -26.62
C THR A 396 3.49 14.95 -28.09
N LYS A 397 2.48 14.32 -28.70
CA LYS A 397 2.48 13.94 -30.13
C LYS A 397 2.74 15.18 -31.00
N GLY A 398 3.67 15.08 -31.94
CA GLY A 398 4.08 16.19 -32.82
C GLY A 398 5.03 17.23 -32.18
N GLY A 399 5.25 17.20 -30.87
CA GLY A 399 6.23 18.07 -30.20
C GLY A 399 7.67 17.57 -30.31
N HIS A 400 8.65 18.45 -30.08
CA HIS A 400 10.09 18.15 -30.06
C HIS A 400 10.57 17.87 -28.62
N PRO A 401 10.85 16.61 -28.23
CA PRO A 401 11.13 16.25 -26.84
C PRO A 401 12.33 16.99 -26.23
N GLU A 402 13.41 17.16 -26.98
CA GLU A 402 14.60 17.91 -26.52
C GLU A 402 14.28 19.39 -26.27
N GLY A 403 13.54 20.04 -27.18
CA GLY A 403 13.09 21.42 -27.02
C GLY A 403 12.15 21.59 -25.82
N CYS A 404 11.21 20.66 -25.63
CA CYS A 404 10.31 20.64 -24.47
C CYS A 404 11.10 20.51 -23.16
N LEU A 405 12.07 19.59 -23.09
CA LEU A 405 12.93 19.41 -21.93
C LEU A 405 13.75 20.68 -21.64
N ASN A 406 14.40 21.24 -22.66
CA ASN A 406 15.18 22.48 -22.51
C ASN A 406 14.31 23.64 -22.01
N LYS A 407 13.07 23.76 -22.53
CA LYS A 407 12.11 24.77 -22.06
C LYS A 407 11.78 24.56 -20.58
N VAL A 408 11.52 23.33 -20.13
CA VAL A 408 11.26 23.05 -18.70
C VAL A 408 12.46 23.43 -17.83
N LEU A 409 13.69 23.12 -18.27
CA LEU A 409 14.91 23.41 -17.52
C LEU A 409 15.20 24.91 -17.39
N GLN A 410 14.76 25.75 -18.34
CA GLN A 410 14.88 27.21 -18.23
C GLN A 410 14.14 27.80 -17.01
N TYR A 411 13.11 27.11 -16.53
CA TYR A 411 12.31 27.51 -15.36
C TYR A 411 12.96 27.12 -14.01
N GLN A 412 14.15 26.55 -14.00
CA GLN A 412 14.86 26.18 -12.76
C GLN A 412 15.23 27.39 -11.87
N LYS A 413 15.20 28.61 -12.43
CA LYS A 413 15.54 29.85 -11.70
C LYS A 413 14.69 30.04 -10.43
N SER A 414 15.31 30.60 -9.39
CA SER A 414 14.71 30.83 -8.06
C SER A 414 13.53 31.81 -8.07
N THR A 415 13.38 32.61 -9.13
CA THR A 415 12.30 33.58 -9.31
C THR A 415 10.93 32.94 -9.56
N PHE A 416 10.88 31.68 -9.98
CA PHE A 416 9.63 30.96 -10.26
C PHE A 416 9.16 30.17 -9.05
N SER A 417 7.88 30.28 -8.72
CA SER A 417 7.26 29.37 -7.76
C SER A 417 7.23 27.95 -8.31
N GLN A 418 7.09 26.95 -7.46
CA GLN A 418 7.08 25.57 -7.93
C GLN A 418 5.94 25.25 -8.92
N LEU A 419 4.77 25.89 -8.76
CA LEU A 419 3.67 25.75 -9.71
C LEU A 419 3.98 26.46 -11.04
N ASP A 420 4.72 27.57 -11.02
CA ASP A 420 5.20 28.23 -12.26
C ASP A 420 6.07 27.29 -13.07
N ARG A 421 7.04 26.65 -12.41
CA ARG A 421 7.95 25.69 -13.06
C ARG A 421 7.22 24.50 -13.66
N THR A 422 6.06 24.14 -13.09
CA THR A 422 5.25 23.01 -13.55
C THR A 422 4.37 23.39 -14.73
N TYR A 423 3.70 24.54 -14.68
CA TYR A 423 2.61 24.87 -15.60
C TYR A 423 2.94 25.91 -16.66
N LEU A 424 3.84 26.86 -16.40
CA LEU A 424 4.19 27.88 -17.41
C LEU A 424 4.82 27.27 -18.67
N PRO A 425 5.75 26.29 -18.61
CA PRO A 425 6.30 25.68 -19.82
C PRO A 425 5.22 25.12 -20.75
N ILE A 426 4.16 24.55 -20.14
CA ILE A 426 3.02 23.92 -20.81
C ILE A 426 2.06 24.97 -21.35
N LEU A 427 1.75 26.01 -20.58
CA LEU A 427 0.81 27.06 -21.00
C LEU A 427 1.41 27.96 -22.08
N GLU A 428 2.70 28.29 -21.97
CA GLU A 428 3.39 29.12 -22.96
C GLU A 428 3.61 28.43 -24.31
N GLN A 429 3.46 27.11 -24.39
CA GLN A 429 3.44 26.44 -25.69
C GLN A 429 2.23 26.87 -26.53
N LEU A 430 1.15 27.33 -25.88
CA LEU A 430 -0.02 27.91 -26.56
C LEU A 430 0.29 29.28 -27.19
N LEU A 431 1.45 29.88 -26.86
CA LEU A 431 1.83 31.25 -27.25
C LEU A 431 3.00 31.31 -28.27
N THR A 432 3.56 30.18 -28.70
CA THR A 432 4.67 30.10 -29.69
C THR A 432 4.12 29.62 -31.03
N GLU A 433 4.26 30.25 -32.20
CA GLU A 433 5.08 31.37 -32.71
C GLU A 433 4.18 32.52 -33.23
N GLN A 434 4.72 33.75 -33.32
CA GLN A 434 4.25 34.96 -34.06
C GLN A 434 3.94 36.23 -33.24
N GLU A 435 3.98 37.37 -33.96
CA GLU A 435 4.10 38.76 -33.48
C GLU A 435 3.00 39.20 -32.50
N GLU A 436 3.29 40.24 -31.71
CA GLU A 436 2.45 40.71 -30.60
C GLU A 436 1.00 41.04 -31.01
N ASP A 437 0.77 41.53 -32.23
CA ASP A 437 -0.55 41.91 -32.72
C ASP A 437 -1.50 40.71 -32.94
N GLU A 438 -0.97 39.49 -33.12
CA GLU A 438 -1.78 38.27 -33.27
C GLU A 438 -2.11 37.57 -31.94
N LYS A 439 -1.40 37.89 -30.85
CA LYS A 439 -1.68 37.32 -29.51
C LYS A 439 -3.04 37.75 -28.98
N GLU A 440 -3.37 39.04 -29.11
CA GLU A 440 -4.65 39.59 -28.66
C GLU A 440 -5.81 39.07 -29.54
N ALA A 441 -5.59 38.96 -30.85
CA ALA A 441 -6.54 38.39 -31.79
C ALA A 441 -6.85 36.90 -31.49
N ARG A 442 -5.84 36.12 -31.05
CA ARG A 442 -6.04 34.73 -30.60
C ARG A 442 -6.62 34.60 -29.20
N LEU A 443 -6.32 35.51 -28.28
CA LEU A 443 -7.02 35.61 -26.99
C LEU A 443 -8.52 35.89 -27.20
N GLN A 444 -8.87 36.66 -28.23
CA GLN A 444 -10.27 36.86 -28.66
C GLN A 444 -10.82 35.64 -29.44
N ALA A 445 -10.00 34.98 -30.27
CA ALA A 445 -10.35 33.71 -30.92
C ALA A 445 -10.44 32.52 -29.94
N PHE A 446 -9.99 32.70 -28.69
CA PHE A 446 -10.09 31.72 -27.59
C PHE A 446 -11.51 31.14 -27.42
N ARG A 447 -12.51 31.86 -27.93
CA ARG A 447 -13.96 31.61 -27.80
C ARG A 447 -14.61 30.79 -28.94
N LYS A 448 -13.90 30.32 -29.98
CA LYS A 448 -14.49 29.54 -31.12
C LYS A 448 -14.30 28.01 -31.02
N VAL A 449 -15.34 27.24 -31.35
CA VAL A 449 -15.49 25.77 -31.08
C VAL A 449 -14.49 24.86 -31.83
N LYS A 450 -14.18 25.11 -33.12
CA LYS A 450 -13.23 24.27 -33.89
C LYS A 450 -11.78 24.34 -33.38
N GLU A 451 -11.42 25.36 -32.61
CA GLU A 451 -10.10 25.48 -31.99
C GLU A 451 -10.01 24.79 -30.61
N VAL A 452 -11.14 24.38 -30.02
CA VAL A 452 -11.16 23.80 -28.67
C VAL A 452 -10.46 22.44 -28.65
N ALA A 453 -10.69 21.57 -29.64
CA ALA A 453 -10.05 20.26 -29.72
C ALA A 453 -8.53 20.36 -29.81
N CYS A 454 -7.99 21.14 -30.75
CA CYS A 454 -6.55 21.34 -30.90
C CYS A 454 -5.88 21.93 -29.64
N ARG A 455 -6.59 22.78 -28.88
CA ARG A 455 -6.10 23.35 -27.62
C ARG A 455 -6.17 22.37 -26.45
N LEU A 456 -7.23 21.57 -26.38
CA LEU A 456 -7.32 20.48 -25.41
C LEU A 456 -6.19 19.46 -25.61
N ASP A 457 -5.83 19.17 -26.87
CA ASP A 457 -4.69 18.31 -27.21
C ASP A 457 -3.36 18.91 -26.71
N ALA A 458 -3.14 20.22 -26.91
CA ALA A 458 -1.94 20.90 -26.40
C ALA A 458 -1.83 20.85 -24.86
N LEU A 459 -2.97 20.76 -24.16
CA LEU A 459 -3.07 20.69 -22.71
C LEU A 459 -3.18 19.27 -22.15
N HIS A 460 -2.99 18.22 -22.95
CA HIS A 460 -3.09 16.82 -22.50
C HIS A 460 -2.11 16.47 -21.35
N SER A 461 -1.08 17.27 -21.09
CA SER A 461 -0.16 17.07 -19.95
C SER A 461 -0.78 17.43 -18.61
N VAL A 462 -1.84 18.24 -18.61
CA VAL A 462 -2.58 18.71 -17.42
C VAL A 462 -4.07 18.34 -17.46
N LEU A 463 -4.59 17.97 -18.62
CA LEU A 463 -5.98 17.53 -18.85
C LEU A 463 -6.03 16.05 -19.27
N SER A 464 -7.07 15.37 -18.80
CA SER A 464 -7.55 14.11 -19.36
C SER A 464 -8.65 14.41 -20.36
N VAL A 465 -8.31 14.31 -21.64
CA VAL A 465 -9.22 14.54 -22.76
C VAL A 465 -9.62 13.16 -23.31
N PRO A 466 -10.89 12.73 -23.17
CA PRO A 466 -11.35 11.45 -23.70
C PRO A 466 -11.60 11.53 -25.21
N ASP A 467 -11.46 10.39 -25.91
CA ASP A 467 -11.71 10.30 -27.37
C ASP A 467 -13.20 10.45 -27.73
N SER A 468 -14.10 10.24 -26.76
CA SER A 468 -15.55 10.37 -26.92
C SER A 468 -16.03 11.71 -26.37
N GLU A 469 -16.74 12.48 -27.19
CA GLU A 469 -17.36 13.77 -26.82
C GLU A 469 -18.38 13.66 -25.67
N HIS A 470 -18.91 12.45 -25.42
CA HIS A 470 -19.87 12.20 -24.34
C HIS A 470 -19.23 12.05 -22.95
N VAL A 471 -17.90 11.99 -22.86
CA VAL A 471 -17.16 11.87 -21.59
C VAL A 471 -16.55 13.23 -21.24
N PRO A 472 -16.71 13.74 -20.01
CA PRO A 472 -16.22 15.06 -19.67
C PRO A 472 -14.69 15.11 -19.59
N VAL A 473 -14.10 16.21 -20.06
CA VAL A 473 -12.69 16.56 -19.82
C VAL A 473 -12.47 16.73 -18.32
N ARG A 474 -11.36 16.20 -17.80
CA ARG A 474 -11.00 16.30 -16.38
C ARG A 474 -9.62 16.89 -16.18
N LEU A 475 -9.43 17.62 -15.09
CA LEU A 475 -8.10 18.01 -14.61
C LEU A 475 -7.38 16.75 -14.11
N LEU A 476 -6.09 16.62 -14.43
CA LEU A 476 -5.26 15.56 -13.85
C LEU A 476 -4.92 15.84 -12.39
N HIS A 477 -4.85 17.12 -12.01
CA HIS A 477 -4.62 17.53 -10.63
C HIS A 477 -5.24 18.90 -10.32
N LEU A 478 -5.79 19.05 -9.11
CA LEU A 478 -6.48 20.27 -8.64
C LEU A 478 -5.55 21.49 -8.59
N SER A 479 -4.25 21.30 -8.33
CA SER A 479 -3.30 22.42 -8.28
C SER A 479 -3.18 23.18 -9.61
N PHE A 480 -3.61 22.59 -10.73
CA PHE A 480 -3.67 23.32 -12.00
C PHE A 480 -4.78 24.36 -11.99
N ARG A 481 -5.97 24.04 -11.43
CA ARG A 481 -7.02 25.03 -11.18
C ARG A 481 -6.51 26.11 -10.25
N ASP A 482 -5.94 25.73 -9.11
CA ASP A 482 -5.49 26.68 -8.09
C ASP A 482 -4.39 27.61 -8.62
N PHE A 483 -3.55 27.09 -9.52
CA PHE A 483 -2.59 27.88 -10.27
C PHE A 483 -3.27 28.94 -11.16
N LEU A 484 -4.29 28.56 -11.93
CA LEU A 484 -4.97 29.46 -12.87
C LEU A 484 -5.79 30.55 -12.18
N VAL A 485 -6.48 30.24 -11.07
CA VAL A 485 -7.40 31.19 -10.39
C VAL A 485 -6.73 32.04 -9.31
N GLY A 486 -5.49 31.74 -8.94
CA GLY A 486 -4.79 32.39 -7.83
C GLY A 486 -4.69 33.91 -7.96
N ARG A 487 -5.27 34.66 -7.00
CA ARG A 487 -5.32 36.14 -7.01
C ARG A 487 -3.96 36.81 -7.13
N GLN A 488 -2.91 36.18 -6.62
CA GLN A 488 -1.53 36.66 -6.74
C GLN A 488 -1.06 36.86 -8.19
N ARG A 489 -1.76 36.27 -9.16
CA ARG A 489 -1.47 36.35 -10.60
C ARG A 489 -2.31 37.38 -11.35
N GLN A 490 -3.31 37.97 -10.69
CA GLN A 490 -4.16 38.99 -11.31
C GLN A 490 -3.30 40.15 -11.82
N GLY A 491 -3.38 40.44 -13.12
CA GLY A 491 -2.59 41.47 -13.79
C GLY A 491 -1.09 41.15 -13.95
N LYS A 492 -0.63 39.96 -13.55
CA LYS A 492 0.79 39.54 -13.65
C LYS A 492 1.02 38.37 -14.61
N SER A 493 -0.01 37.58 -14.91
CA SER A 493 0.10 36.44 -15.82
C SER A 493 -1.03 36.48 -16.86
N PRO A 494 -0.73 36.27 -18.15
CA PRO A 494 -1.75 36.23 -19.20
C PRO A 494 -2.66 34.99 -19.10
N PHE A 495 -2.26 33.98 -18.31
CA PHE A 495 -3.03 32.77 -18.08
C PHE A 495 -3.91 32.81 -16.83
N TRP A 496 -3.91 33.94 -16.10
CA TRP A 496 -4.77 34.08 -14.93
C TRP A 496 -6.24 34.11 -15.36
N VAL A 497 -7.05 33.28 -14.69
CA VAL A 497 -8.49 33.19 -14.94
C VAL A 497 -9.21 33.92 -13.81
N ASP A 498 -9.96 34.96 -14.19
CA ASP A 498 -10.91 35.59 -13.27
C ASP A 498 -12.07 34.62 -13.01
N GLU A 499 -12.03 33.92 -11.88
CA GLU A 499 -13.03 32.94 -11.50
C GLU A 499 -14.44 33.57 -11.40
N LYS A 500 -14.53 34.82 -10.93
CA LYS A 500 -15.80 35.54 -10.82
C LYS A 500 -16.38 35.83 -12.20
N ASP A 501 -15.59 36.44 -13.07
CA ASP A 501 -16.06 36.81 -14.41
C ASP A 501 -16.37 35.56 -15.26
N THR A 502 -15.56 34.50 -15.13
CA THR A 502 -15.80 33.22 -15.79
C THR A 502 -17.13 32.59 -15.36
N HIS A 503 -17.42 32.56 -14.05
CA HIS A 503 -18.72 32.07 -13.55
C HIS A 503 -19.90 32.93 -14.06
N LYS A 504 -19.74 34.25 -14.14
CA LYS A 504 -20.76 35.15 -14.71
C LYS A 504 -21.00 34.84 -16.19
N GLN A 505 -19.95 34.68 -16.99
CA GLN A 505 -20.06 34.34 -18.41
C GLN A 505 -20.72 32.97 -18.61
N LEU A 506 -20.30 31.94 -17.85
CA LEU A 506 -20.90 30.61 -17.92
C LEU A 506 -22.40 30.63 -17.59
N ALA A 507 -22.82 31.42 -16.61
CA ALA A 507 -24.24 31.61 -16.31
C ALA A 507 -25.00 32.23 -17.50
N SER A 508 -24.44 33.27 -18.14
CA SER A 508 -25.01 33.89 -19.35
C SER A 508 -25.14 32.88 -20.49
N TYR A 509 -24.08 32.15 -20.81
CA TYR A 509 -24.10 31.14 -21.88
C TYR A 509 -25.10 30.03 -21.61
N CYS A 510 -25.25 29.58 -20.36
CA CYS A 510 -26.29 28.60 -20.01
C CYS A 510 -27.69 29.13 -20.31
N LEU A 511 -27.97 30.39 -19.97
CA LEU A 511 -29.27 31.02 -20.19
C LEU A 511 -29.54 31.26 -21.67
N GLU A 512 -28.56 31.75 -22.41
CA GLU A 512 -28.63 31.90 -23.87
C GLU A 512 -28.91 30.55 -24.54
N LEU A 513 -28.16 29.51 -24.19
CA LEU A 513 -28.33 28.17 -24.75
C LEU A 513 -29.70 27.58 -24.43
N MET A 514 -30.22 27.79 -23.22
CA MET A 514 -31.58 27.39 -22.86
C MET A 514 -32.65 28.21 -23.60
N SER A 515 -32.38 29.48 -23.94
CA SER A 515 -33.34 30.41 -24.56
C SER A 515 -33.34 30.34 -26.10
N ASN A 516 -32.32 29.73 -26.70
CA ASN A 516 -32.18 29.62 -28.15
C ASN A 516 -33.27 28.73 -28.79
N GLN A 517 -33.43 28.84 -30.11
CA GLN A 517 -34.44 28.08 -30.87
C GLN A 517 -34.27 26.54 -30.76
N SER A 518 -33.04 26.06 -30.59
CA SER A 518 -32.70 24.65 -30.34
C SER A 518 -32.63 24.29 -28.84
N GLY A 519 -32.90 25.25 -27.95
CA GLY A 519 -32.85 25.12 -26.50
C GLY A 519 -34.12 24.55 -25.88
N LEU A 520 -34.52 25.08 -24.73
CA LEU A 520 -35.71 24.61 -24.01
C LEU A 520 -36.99 24.98 -24.76
N ARG A 521 -37.81 23.97 -25.04
CA ARG A 521 -39.15 24.13 -25.60
C ARG A 521 -40.20 23.42 -24.75
N LYS A 522 -41.45 23.88 -24.86
CA LYS A 522 -42.59 23.24 -24.21
C LYS A 522 -42.69 21.79 -24.69
N ASN A 523 -42.84 20.85 -23.75
CA ASN A 523 -42.88 19.42 -24.02
C ASN A 523 -41.68 18.93 -24.87
N ILE A 524 -40.46 19.29 -24.47
CA ILE A 524 -39.23 18.96 -25.21
C ILE A 524 -39.06 17.46 -25.51
N CYS A 525 -39.54 16.59 -24.62
CA CYS A 525 -39.52 15.13 -24.77
C CYS A 525 -40.76 14.56 -25.49
N SER A 526 -41.64 15.39 -26.03
CA SER A 526 -42.86 14.99 -26.76
C SER A 526 -43.70 13.95 -26.02
N LEU A 527 -43.89 14.15 -24.71
CA LEU A 527 -44.65 13.24 -23.85
C LEU A 527 -46.14 13.30 -24.21
N SER A 528 -46.84 12.18 -23.98
CA SER A 528 -48.26 11.99 -24.26
C SER A 528 -49.19 12.91 -23.46
N GLY A 529 -48.71 13.49 -22.36
CA GLY A 529 -49.44 14.50 -21.61
C GLY A 529 -48.62 15.11 -20.46
N PRO A 530 -49.09 16.20 -19.84
CA PRO A 530 -48.40 16.89 -18.76
C PRO A 530 -48.33 16.09 -17.43
N GLY A 531 -49.00 14.93 -17.34
CA GLY A 531 -49.07 14.08 -16.15
C GLY A 531 -48.21 12.80 -16.19
N VAL A 532 -47.37 12.61 -17.21
CA VAL A 532 -46.48 11.43 -17.32
C VAL A 532 -45.44 11.45 -16.20
N LEU A 533 -45.31 10.33 -15.47
CA LEU A 533 -44.38 10.24 -14.33
C LEU A 533 -42.92 10.14 -14.79
N ARG A 534 -41.97 10.67 -14.01
CA ARG A 534 -40.54 10.63 -14.35
C ARG A 534 -40.01 9.20 -14.56
N SER A 535 -40.54 8.24 -13.80
CA SER A 535 -40.22 6.80 -13.92
C SER A 535 -40.73 6.17 -15.21
N GLU A 536 -41.77 6.74 -15.83
CA GLU A 536 -42.35 6.28 -17.10
C GLU A 536 -41.64 6.87 -18.32
N VAL A 537 -40.76 7.87 -18.10
CA VAL A 537 -39.95 8.47 -19.17
C VAL A 537 -38.62 7.72 -19.28
N ASP A 538 -38.49 6.99 -20.38
CA ASP A 538 -37.26 6.29 -20.74
C ASP A 538 -36.04 7.23 -20.78
N LYS A 539 -34.89 6.73 -20.29
CA LYS A 539 -33.65 7.54 -20.25
C LYS A 539 -33.16 7.90 -21.64
N GLY A 540 -33.36 7.02 -22.62
CA GLY A 540 -33.03 7.23 -24.04
C GLY A 540 -33.78 8.42 -24.64
N VAL A 541 -35.07 8.56 -24.30
CA VAL A 541 -35.91 9.71 -24.73
C VAL A 541 -35.37 11.04 -24.20
N ILE A 542 -34.81 11.05 -22.99
CA ILE A 542 -34.22 12.25 -22.40
C ILE A 542 -32.91 12.59 -23.08
N THR A 543 -32.04 11.60 -23.26
CA THR A 543 -30.74 11.80 -23.93
C THR A 543 -30.87 12.16 -25.41
N SER A 544 -31.94 11.73 -26.09
CA SER A 544 -32.19 12.07 -27.50
C SER A 544 -32.80 13.46 -27.69
N ASN A 545 -33.48 14.01 -26.68
CA ASN A 545 -34.15 15.31 -26.75
C ASN A 545 -33.42 16.45 -26.02
N LEU A 546 -32.51 16.13 -25.11
CA LEU A 546 -31.67 17.09 -24.39
C LEU A 546 -30.20 16.82 -24.70
N SER A 547 -29.56 17.73 -25.46
CA SER A 547 -28.12 17.63 -25.72
C SER A 547 -27.31 17.73 -24.41
N PRO A 548 -26.08 17.19 -24.37
CA PRO A 548 -25.23 17.27 -23.17
C PRO A 548 -25.02 18.70 -22.66
N GLU A 549 -24.88 19.67 -23.57
CA GLU A 549 -24.69 21.09 -23.26
C GLU A 549 -25.97 21.69 -22.66
N LEU A 550 -27.15 21.31 -23.17
CA LEU A 550 -28.44 21.75 -22.64
C LEU A 550 -28.70 21.13 -21.27
N GLN A 551 -28.33 19.88 -21.05
CA GLN A 551 -28.40 19.23 -19.73
C GLN A 551 -27.48 19.94 -18.72
N TYR A 552 -26.26 20.28 -19.13
CA TYR A 552 -25.34 21.06 -18.31
C TYR A 552 -25.93 22.42 -17.96
N ALA A 553 -26.41 23.17 -18.96
CA ALA A 553 -27.00 24.48 -18.76
C ALA A 553 -28.17 24.46 -17.78
N CYS A 554 -29.11 23.52 -17.95
CA CYS A 554 -30.26 23.34 -17.07
C CYS A 554 -29.86 23.03 -15.62
N ARG A 555 -28.76 22.30 -15.42
CA ARG A 555 -28.31 21.84 -14.11
C ARG A 555 -27.45 22.86 -13.36
N TYR A 556 -26.60 23.60 -14.07
CA TYR A 556 -25.52 24.36 -13.44
C TYR A 556 -25.63 25.88 -13.55
N TRP A 557 -26.56 26.45 -14.32
CA TRP A 557 -26.69 27.92 -14.46
C TRP A 557 -26.82 28.64 -13.12
N VAL A 558 -27.64 28.13 -12.19
CA VAL A 558 -27.81 28.68 -10.84
C VAL A 558 -26.52 28.54 -10.03
N SER A 559 -25.81 27.42 -10.17
CA SER A 559 -24.55 27.19 -9.46
C SER A 559 -23.48 28.17 -9.90
N HIS A 560 -23.34 28.41 -11.20
CA HIS A 560 -22.41 29.41 -11.72
C HIS A 560 -22.76 30.80 -11.24
N LEU A 561 -24.04 31.14 -11.27
CA LEU A 561 -24.53 32.42 -10.83
C LEU A 561 -24.31 32.65 -9.32
N LYS A 562 -24.58 31.64 -8.49
CA LYS A 562 -24.30 31.66 -7.05
C LYS A 562 -22.80 31.80 -6.76
N GLN A 563 -21.94 31.07 -7.47
CA GLN A 563 -20.49 31.17 -7.33
C GLN A 563 -19.99 32.59 -7.68
N ALA A 564 -20.46 33.16 -8.79
CA ALA A 564 -20.14 34.53 -9.18
C ALA A 564 -20.52 35.55 -8.09
N MET A 565 -21.68 35.39 -7.45
CA MET A 565 -22.15 36.28 -6.38
C MET A 565 -21.49 36.05 -5.03
N SER A 566 -21.19 34.79 -4.69
CA SER A 566 -20.45 34.43 -3.49
C SER A 566 -19.08 35.09 -3.47
N LEU A 567 -18.41 35.12 -4.62
CA LEU A 567 -17.10 35.77 -4.79
C LEU A 567 -17.18 37.31 -4.70
N VAL A 568 -18.39 37.89 -4.76
CA VAL A 568 -18.67 39.33 -4.60
C VAL A 568 -19.11 39.67 -3.16
N GLY A 569 -19.39 38.68 -2.31
CA GLY A 569 -19.89 38.91 -0.95
C GLY A 569 -21.37 39.31 -0.88
N GLU A 570 -22.13 39.11 -1.96
CA GLU A 570 -23.53 39.60 -2.08
C GLU A 570 -24.56 38.45 -2.20
N ILE A 571 -24.33 37.31 -1.55
CA ILE A 571 -25.26 36.16 -1.59
C ILE A 571 -26.68 36.53 -1.14
N SER A 572 -26.81 37.49 -0.21
CA SER A 572 -28.09 38.01 0.29
C SER A 572 -28.91 38.77 -0.76
N ARG A 573 -28.30 39.18 -1.89
CA ARG A 573 -28.98 39.87 -3.01
C ARG A 573 -29.48 38.94 -4.11
N CYS A 574 -29.44 37.62 -3.96
CA CYS A 574 -29.98 36.65 -4.93
C CYS A 574 -31.44 36.92 -5.36
N ILE A 575 -32.22 37.67 -4.57
CA ILE A 575 -33.59 38.10 -4.91
C ILE A 575 -33.61 39.17 -6.02
N HIS A 576 -32.65 40.11 -6.04
CA HIS A 576 -32.51 41.13 -7.11
C HIS A 576 -31.97 40.55 -8.42
N LEU A 577 -31.51 39.30 -8.38
CA LEU A 577 -30.88 38.62 -9.49
C LEU A 577 -31.89 38.19 -10.56
N LEU A 578 -33.12 37.88 -10.16
CA LEU A 578 -34.21 37.59 -11.10
C LEU A 578 -34.58 38.84 -11.91
N ASP A 579 -34.41 40.03 -11.33
CA ASP A 579 -34.60 41.31 -12.02
C ASP A 579 -33.44 41.62 -12.97
N ASN A 580 -32.19 41.34 -12.58
CA ASN A 580 -31.03 41.50 -13.48
C ASN A 580 -31.02 40.46 -14.62
N LEU A 581 -31.48 39.23 -14.37
CA LEU A 581 -31.66 38.21 -15.40
C LEU A 581 -32.70 38.62 -16.44
N GLN A 582 -33.78 39.31 -16.03
CA GLN A 582 -34.74 39.90 -16.95
C GLN A 582 -34.11 40.98 -17.84
N THR A 583 -33.13 41.73 -17.35
CA THR A 583 -32.41 42.74 -18.17
C THR A 583 -31.38 42.15 -19.13
N LEU A 584 -30.90 40.93 -18.89
CA LEU A 584 -29.91 40.24 -19.74
C LEU A 584 -30.54 39.44 -20.88
N ILE A 585 -31.86 39.26 -20.86
CA ILE A 585 -32.58 38.45 -21.85
C ILE A 585 -33.19 39.37 -22.91
N ALA A 586 -32.90 39.10 -24.19
CA ALA A 586 -33.50 39.86 -25.29
C ALA A 586 -35.04 39.70 -25.30
N PRO A 587 -35.82 40.72 -25.74
CA PRO A 587 -37.29 40.71 -25.69
C PRO A 587 -37.97 39.54 -26.43
N SER A 588 -37.23 38.79 -27.25
CA SER A 588 -37.70 37.65 -28.04
C SER A 588 -37.77 36.31 -27.28
N ALA A 589 -37.32 36.20 -26.03
CA ALA A 589 -37.28 34.94 -25.27
C ALA A 589 -38.46 34.79 -24.26
N GLY A 590 -39.70 34.84 -24.76
CA GLY A 590 -40.92 34.86 -23.94
C GLY A 590 -41.10 33.70 -22.94
N THR A 591 -40.62 32.50 -23.27
CA THR A 591 -40.76 31.31 -22.42
C THR A 591 -39.86 31.34 -21.18
N VAL A 592 -38.67 31.94 -21.30
CA VAL A 592 -37.72 32.08 -20.20
C VAL A 592 -38.11 33.22 -19.28
N LEU A 593 -38.70 34.27 -19.83
CA LEU A 593 -39.31 35.35 -19.04
C LEU A 593 -40.44 34.81 -18.14
N SER A 594 -41.32 33.93 -18.66
CA SER A 594 -42.34 33.29 -17.83
C SER A 594 -41.76 32.39 -16.73
N PHE A 595 -40.71 31.62 -17.05
CA PHE A 595 -40.03 30.77 -16.08
C PHE A 595 -39.36 31.58 -14.96
N LEU A 596 -38.71 32.70 -15.29
CA LEU A 596 -38.08 33.60 -14.31
C LEU A 596 -39.13 34.30 -13.43
N LEU A 597 -40.29 34.65 -13.99
CA LEU A 597 -41.41 35.22 -13.23
C LEU A 597 -42.00 34.21 -12.24
N ASP A 598 -42.13 32.94 -12.64
CA ASP A 598 -42.63 31.88 -11.75
C ASP A 598 -41.60 31.52 -10.66
N ALA A 599 -40.31 31.46 -11.00
CA ALA A 599 -39.23 31.31 -10.03
C ALA A 599 -39.21 32.48 -9.01
N LYS A 600 -39.46 33.71 -9.47
CA LYS A 600 -39.57 34.90 -8.60
C LYS A 600 -40.74 34.80 -7.64
N ARG A 601 -41.92 34.41 -8.14
CA ARG A 601 -43.12 34.20 -7.30
C ARG A 601 -42.89 33.13 -6.24
N PHE A 602 -42.23 32.04 -6.60
CA PHE A 602 -41.91 30.95 -5.68
C PHE A 602 -40.96 31.43 -4.57
N VAL A 603 -39.85 32.10 -4.91
CA VAL A 603 -38.88 32.60 -3.92
C VAL A 603 -39.51 33.62 -2.97
N LEU A 604 -40.35 34.53 -3.47
CA LEU A 604 -41.07 35.51 -2.64
C LEU A 604 -42.11 34.85 -1.71
N ARG A 605 -42.76 33.78 -2.16
CA ARG A 605 -43.75 33.01 -1.37
C ARG A 605 -43.11 32.28 -0.18
N PHE A 606 -41.86 31.84 -0.30
CA PHE A 606 -41.16 31.03 0.70
C PHE A 606 -40.01 31.80 1.40
N GLN A 607 -40.05 33.14 1.37
CA GLN A 607 -38.96 34.02 1.81
C GLN A 607 -38.54 33.82 3.29
N SER A 608 -39.46 33.44 4.18
CA SER A 608 -39.15 33.16 5.59
C SER A 608 -38.39 31.84 5.79
N VAL A 609 -38.64 30.83 4.94
CA VAL A 609 -37.97 29.51 4.99
C VAL A 609 -36.58 29.57 4.34
N VAL A 610 -36.41 30.44 3.34
CA VAL A 610 -35.14 30.69 2.64
C VAL A 610 -34.09 31.34 3.56
N ALA A 611 -34.52 32.12 4.55
CA ALA A 611 -33.64 32.75 5.53
C ALA A 611 -32.99 31.74 6.49
N ASP A 612 -33.70 30.66 6.85
CA ASP A 612 -33.26 29.70 7.87
C ASP A 612 -32.58 28.43 7.29
N ALA A 613 -32.89 28.01 6.06
CA ALA A 613 -32.34 26.78 5.48
C ALA A 613 -32.14 26.80 3.94
N PRO A 614 -31.22 27.63 3.39
CA PRO A 614 -31.08 27.87 1.95
C PRO A 614 -30.59 26.67 1.11
N LEU A 615 -29.94 25.67 1.71
CA LEU A 615 -29.42 24.50 0.99
C LEU A 615 -30.44 23.36 0.84
N GLN A 616 -31.38 23.21 1.77
CA GLN A 616 -32.41 22.17 1.71
C GLN A 616 -33.49 22.49 0.68
N LEU A 617 -33.75 23.78 0.42
CA LEU A 617 -34.76 24.20 -0.56
C LEU A 617 -34.29 24.04 -2.01
N LEU A 618 -32.98 24.15 -2.30
CA LEU A 618 -32.42 23.87 -3.64
C LEU A 618 -32.46 22.36 -3.95
N TYR A 619 -32.22 21.52 -2.93
CA TYR A 619 -32.41 20.09 -3.03
C TYR A 619 -33.91 19.74 -3.19
N ALA A 620 -34.80 20.47 -2.50
CA ALA A 620 -36.24 20.36 -2.68
C ALA A 620 -36.71 20.88 -4.04
N CYS A 621 -36.19 21.96 -4.63
CA CYS A 621 -36.60 22.42 -5.96
C CYS A 621 -36.22 21.44 -7.09
N VAL A 622 -35.11 20.72 -6.93
CA VAL A 622 -34.71 19.64 -7.84
C VAL A 622 -35.55 18.38 -7.62
N ARG A 623 -36.04 18.14 -6.39
CA ARG A 623 -36.79 16.94 -5.99
C ARG A 623 -38.32 17.12 -6.03
N ALA A 624 -38.84 18.33 -5.90
CA ALA A 624 -40.26 18.68 -5.81
C ALA A 624 -40.96 18.79 -7.17
N ARG A 625 -40.22 18.61 -8.28
CA ARG A 625 -40.86 18.29 -9.56
C ARG A 625 -41.55 16.92 -9.53
N ASP A 626 -41.15 16.02 -8.63
CA ASP A 626 -41.76 14.70 -8.47
C ASP A 626 -42.94 14.66 -7.47
N GLU A 627 -43.17 15.70 -6.65
CA GLU A 627 -44.26 15.68 -5.64
C GLU A 627 -45.43 16.65 -5.95
N PHE A 628 -45.24 17.70 -6.76
CA PHE A 628 -46.32 18.67 -7.03
C PHE A 628 -47.28 18.30 -8.19
N SER A 629 -47.20 17.10 -8.77
CA SER A 629 -48.25 16.61 -9.70
C SER A 629 -49.48 16.04 -8.99
N THR A 630 -49.53 16.04 -7.65
CA THR A 630 -50.61 15.40 -6.87
C THR A 630 -51.54 16.33 -6.08
N ALA A 631 -51.38 17.65 -6.11
CA ALA A 631 -52.28 18.55 -5.39
C ALA A 631 -53.14 19.41 -6.33
N LYS A 632 -54.42 19.03 -6.47
CA LYS A 632 -55.49 19.88 -7.01
C LYS A 632 -55.64 21.14 -6.14
N PHE A 633 -55.65 22.31 -6.78
CA PHE A 633 -56.65 23.37 -6.55
C PHE A 633 -56.88 24.12 -7.86
#